data_AF-A0A3L8PTG4-F1
#
_entry.id   AF-A0A3L8PTG4-F1
#
_cell.length_a   1.000
_cell.length_b   1.000
_cell.length_c   1.000
_cell.angle_alpha   90.00
_cell.angle_beta   90.00
_cell.angle_gamma   90.00
#
_symmetry.space_group_name_H-M   'P 1'
#
loop_
_entity.id
_entity.type
_entity.pdbx_description
1 polymer ?
#
loop_
_entity_poly.entity_id
_entity_poly.type
_entity_poly.pdbx_seq_one_letter_code
_entity_poly.pdbx_strand_id
1 'polypeptide(L)'
;MFSKISEKKFSENWGGKREGSGRKTKYEKTKVMRIPEKYSEVIKALIEHLDQTAELDQNYKPVESDPVFIRSLKDKKQDITFKTSPKS
;
A
#
# COMPACT_ATOMS: atom_id res chain seq x y z
N MET A 1 5.04 -41.79 -12.42
CA MET A 1 6.02 -40.95 -13.13
C MET A 1 5.40 -39.59 -13.37
N PHE A 2 5.78 -38.55 -12.61
CA PHE A 2 5.33 -37.18 -12.87
C PHE A 2 6.34 -36.50 -13.81
N SER A 3 5.89 -36.09 -14.98
CA SER A 3 6.69 -35.43 -16.00
C SER A 3 7.10 -34.03 -15.55
N LYS A 4 8.39 -33.70 -15.72
CA LYS A 4 8.97 -32.41 -15.41
C LYS A 4 8.38 -31.33 -16.33
N ILE A 5 7.73 -30.32 -15.74
CA ILE A 5 7.31 -29.10 -16.44
C ILE A 5 8.58 -28.29 -16.73
N SER A 6 8.82 -28.01 -18.01
CA SER A 6 9.96 -27.23 -18.48
C SER A 6 9.84 -25.76 -18.08
N GLU A 7 10.85 -25.21 -17.42
CA GLU A 7 10.95 -23.76 -17.14
C GLU A 7 11.21 -22.98 -18.44
N LYS A 8 10.22 -22.22 -18.90
CA LYS A 8 10.37 -21.28 -20.02
C LYS A 8 11.09 -20.02 -19.52
N LYS A 9 12.34 -19.79 -19.94
CA LYS A 9 13.06 -18.53 -19.66
C LYS A 9 12.61 -17.45 -20.65
N PHE A 10 11.96 -16.41 -20.15
CA PHE A 10 11.65 -15.20 -20.92
C PHE A 10 12.88 -14.29 -20.97
N SER A 11 13.32 -13.91 -22.17
CA SER A 11 14.45 -12.99 -22.38
C SER A 11 14.06 -11.54 -22.08
N GLU A 12 14.92 -10.79 -21.38
CA GLU A 12 14.66 -9.41 -20.93
C GLU A 12 14.62 -8.34 -22.06
N ASN A 13 14.94 -8.72 -23.30
CA ASN A 13 14.98 -7.83 -24.46
C ASN A 13 13.70 -7.89 -25.28
N TRP A 14 12.56 -7.55 -24.66
CA TRP A 14 11.34 -7.25 -25.40
C TRP A 14 11.41 -5.80 -25.88
N GLY A 15 11.41 -5.61 -27.21
CA GLY A 15 11.61 -4.31 -27.84
C GLY A 15 10.68 -3.23 -27.26
N GLY A 16 11.24 -2.04 -26.97
CA GLY A 16 10.51 -0.88 -26.48
C GLY A 16 10.96 -0.33 -25.12
N LYS A 17 11.73 -1.09 -24.34
CA LYS A 17 12.29 -0.63 -23.05
C LYS A 17 13.45 0.35 -23.32
N ARG A 18 13.22 1.65 -23.10
CA ARG A 18 14.27 2.68 -23.06
C ARG A 18 14.34 3.25 -21.64
N GLU A 19 15.51 3.70 -21.19
CA GLU A 19 15.59 4.42 -19.92
C GLU A 19 14.66 5.65 -19.96
N GLY A 20 13.77 5.75 -18.97
CA GLY A 20 12.73 6.79 -18.94
C GLY A 20 11.46 6.50 -19.76
N SER A 21 11.34 5.35 -20.43
CA SER A 21 10.09 4.95 -21.08
C SER A 21 9.10 4.37 -20.04
N GLY A 22 7.96 5.03 -19.86
CA GLY A 22 6.90 4.62 -18.94
C GLY A 22 6.24 5.83 -18.27
N ARG A 23 4.99 5.67 -17.82
CA ARG A 23 4.35 6.70 -16.99
C ARG A 23 5.04 6.69 -15.62
N LYS A 24 5.59 7.82 -15.18
CA LYS A 24 6.10 7.97 -13.81
C LYS A 24 4.96 7.64 -12.84
N THR A 25 5.15 6.61 -12.02
CA THR A 25 4.20 6.24 -10.97
C THR A 25 4.33 7.20 -9.81
N LYS A 26 3.22 7.58 -9.15
CA LYS A 26 3.24 8.39 -7.91
C LYS A 26 4.09 7.72 -6.83
N TYR A 27 4.11 6.39 -6.83
CA TYR A 27 4.84 5.55 -5.87
C TYR A 27 6.08 4.95 -6.53
N GLU A 28 7.20 4.90 -5.81
CA GLU A 28 8.47 4.35 -6.32
C GLU A 28 8.40 2.84 -6.55
N LYS A 29 8.25 2.05 -5.46
CA LYS A 29 8.20 0.58 -5.49
C LYS A 29 6.94 0.10 -4.81
N THR A 30 5.97 -0.37 -5.59
CA THR A 30 4.72 -0.95 -5.07
C THR A 30 4.86 -2.44 -4.84
N LYS A 31 4.36 -2.94 -3.70
CA LYS A 31 4.29 -4.38 -3.39
C LYS A 31 2.84 -4.86 -3.47
N VAL A 32 2.59 -5.93 -4.22
CA VAL A 32 1.29 -6.62 -4.21
C VAL A 32 1.22 -7.56 -3.02
N MET A 33 0.23 -7.36 -2.15
CA MET A 33 0.01 -8.20 -0.95
C MET A 33 -1.41 -8.75 -0.94
N ARG A 34 -1.58 -9.95 -0.38
CA ARG A 34 -2.92 -10.51 -0.11
C ARG A 34 -3.42 -9.99 1.23
N ILE A 35 -4.62 -9.45 1.22
CA ILE A 35 -5.26 -8.82 2.37
C ILE A 35 -6.69 -9.37 2.47
N PRO A 36 -7.22 -9.65 3.68
CA PRO A 36 -8.64 -9.91 3.88
C PRO A 36 -9.51 -8.77 3.37
N GLU A 37 -10.57 -9.07 2.61
CA GLU A 37 -11.44 -8.05 2.00
C GLU A 37 -12.02 -7.07 3.04
N LYS A 38 -12.35 -7.56 4.24
CA LYS A 38 -12.81 -6.75 5.38
C LYS A 38 -11.84 -5.63 5.76
N TYR A 39 -10.53 -5.81 5.55
CA TYR A 39 -9.50 -4.82 5.87
C TYR A 39 -9.17 -3.87 4.71
N SER A 40 -9.74 -4.08 3.52
CA SER A 40 -9.38 -3.31 2.33
C SER A 40 -9.67 -1.81 2.48
N GLU A 41 -10.81 -1.44 3.07
CA GLU A 41 -11.21 -0.05 3.30
C GLU A 41 -10.30 0.65 4.30
N VAL A 42 -10.01 -0.01 5.44
CA VAL A 42 -9.11 0.51 6.47
C VAL A 42 -7.71 0.75 5.92
N ILE A 43 -7.20 -0.16 5.08
CA ILE A 43 -5.87 -0.01 4.49
C ILE A 43 -5.84 1.12 3.45
N LYS A 44 -6.89 1.29 2.66
CA LYS A 44 -7.00 2.44 1.75
C LYS A 44 -6.99 3.76 2.52
N ALA A 45 -7.78 3.85 3.59
CA ALA A 45 -7.81 5.03 4.46
C ALA A 45 -6.46 5.30 5.14
N LEU A 46 -5.74 4.24 5.55
CA LEU A 46 -4.38 4.38 6.09
C LEU A 46 -3.41 4.94 5.05
N ILE A 47 -3.42 4.42 3.82
CA ILE A 47 -2.55 4.91 2.73
C ILE A 47 -2.86 6.38 2.45
N GLU A 48 -4.15 6.73 2.39
CA GLU A 48 -4.56 8.12 2.19
C GLU A 48 -4.11 9.03 3.34
N HIS A 49 -4.26 8.60 4.59
CA HIS A 49 -3.77 9.35 5.74
C HIS A 49 -2.25 9.56 5.67
N LEU A 50 -1.49 8.53 5.31
CA LEU A 50 -0.03 8.65 5.12
C LEU A 50 0.34 9.59 3.97
N ASP A 51 -0.40 9.54 2.86
CA ASP A 51 -0.19 10.46 1.73
C ASP A 51 -0.48 11.92 2.13
N GLN A 52 -1.48 12.15 2.99
CA GLN A 52 -1.83 13.48 3.50
C GLN A 52 -0.82 13.99 4.55
N THR A 53 -0.25 13.09 5.35
CA THR A 53 0.70 13.44 6.41
C THR A 53 2.16 13.36 6.00
N ALA A 54 2.45 13.07 4.72
CA ALA A 54 3.80 12.93 4.18
C ALA A 54 4.67 14.19 4.35
N GLU A 55 4.05 15.37 4.43
CA GLU A 55 4.73 16.67 4.59
C GLU A 55 4.77 17.15 6.06
N LEU A 56 4.36 16.31 7.03
CA LEU A 56 4.43 16.68 8.45
C LEU A 56 5.88 16.70 8.95
N ASP A 57 6.42 17.90 9.08
CA ASP A 57 7.69 18.16 9.76
C ASP A 57 7.52 18.49 11.26
N GLN A 58 8.63 18.67 11.97
CA GLN A 58 8.69 18.98 13.41
C GLN A 58 7.89 20.23 13.83
N ASN A 59 7.54 21.09 12.87
CA ASN A 59 6.77 22.31 13.09
C ASN A 59 5.25 22.07 13.12
N TYR A 60 4.78 20.87 12.78
CA TYR A 60 3.37 20.55 12.71
C TYR A 60 2.87 19.82 13.95
N LYS A 61 1.58 20.01 14.26
CA LYS A 61 0.91 19.30 15.35
C LYS A 61 0.60 17.86 14.93
N PRO A 62 0.50 16.92 15.88
CA PRO A 62 0.00 15.58 15.60
C PRO A 62 -1.37 15.64 14.94
N VAL A 63 -1.56 14.84 13.89
CA VAL A 63 -2.82 14.76 13.13
C VAL A 63 -3.45 13.40 13.38
N GLU A 64 -4.75 13.40 13.65
CA GLU A 64 -5.58 12.19 13.77
C GLU A 64 -6.52 12.10 12.57
N SER A 65 -6.75 10.89 12.06
CA SER A 65 -7.69 10.64 10.97
C SER A 65 -9.13 10.56 11.48
N ASP A 66 -10.08 10.67 10.55
CA ASP A 66 -11.46 10.27 10.81
C ASP A 66 -11.54 8.78 11.19
N PRO A 67 -12.49 8.40 12.08
CA PRO A 67 -12.69 7.02 12.47
C PRO A 67 -13.22 6.19 11.30
N VAL A 68 -12.54 5.07 11.01
CA VAL A 68 -12.98 4.10 10.02
C VAL A 68 -13.64 2.93 10.73
N PHE A 69 -14.93 2.76 10.50
CA PHE A 69 -15.70 1.65 11.04
C PHE A 69 -15.29 0.33 10.38
N ILE A 70 -15.07 -0.70 11.19
CA ILE A 70 -14.82 -2.04 10.70
C ILE A 70 -15.48 -3.11 11.57
N ARG A 71 -15.86 -4.21 10.92
CA ARG A 71 -16.06 -5.49 11.60
C ARG A 71 -14.80 -6.34 11.47
N SER A 72 -14.15 -6.60 12.60
CA SER A 72 -12.99 -7.50 12.67
C SER A 72 -13.29 -8.89 12.09
N LEU A 73 -12.26 -9.70 11.85
CA LEU A 73 -12.44 -11.10 11.42
C LEU A 73 -13.29 -11.94 12.39
N LYS A 74 -13.42 -11.52 13.65
CA LYS A 74 -14.27 -12.15 14.67
C LYS A 74 -15.63 -11.44 14.84
N ASP A 75 -16.04 -10.64 13.85
CA ASP A 75 -17.28 -9.85 13.80
C ASP A 75 -17.51 -8.87 14.95
N LYS A 76 -16.44 -8.50 15.67
CA LYS A 76 -16.49 -7.39 16.62
C LYS A 76 -16.46 -6.07 15.87
N LYS A 77 -17.39 -5.18 16.22
CA LYS A 77 -17.47 -3.79 15.76
C LYS A 77 -16.33 -3.00 16.40
N GLN A 78 -15.58 -2.28 15.58
CA GLN A 78 -14.42 -1.49 15.99
C GLN A 78 -14.39 -0.21 15.15
N ASP A 79 -13.97 0.89 15.75
CA ASP A 79 -13.60 2.11 15.04
C ASP A 79 -12.08 2.25 15.12
N ILE A 80 -11.45 2.46 13.97
CA ILE A 80 -9.99 2.60 13.86
C ILE A 80 -9.67 4.05 13.50
N THR A 81 -8.79 4.67 14.28
CA THR A 81 -8.20 5.97 13.98
C THR A 81 -6.69 5.83 13.78
N PHE A 82 -6.14 6.65 12.89
CA PHE A 82 -4.71 6.73 12.65
C PHE A 82 -4.18 8.04 13.24
N LYS A 83 -3.00 7.99 13.84
CA LYS A 83 -2.33 9.16 14.41
C LYS A 83 -0.93 9.25 13.88
N THR A 84 -0.60 10.38 13.27
CA THR A 84 0.76 10.70 12.83
C THR A 84 1.30 11.82 13.70
N SER A 85 2.42 11.57 14.38
CA SER A 85 3.13 12.56 15.22
C SER A 85 4.54 12.76 14.69
N PRO A 86 5.01 14.02 14.53
CA PRO A 86 6.40 14.27 14.18
C PRO A 86 7.32 13.71 15.26
N LYS A 87 8.43 13.10 14.84
CA LYS A 87 9.46 12.61 15.75
C LYS A 87 10.57 13.66 15.83
N SER A 88 10.89 14.07 17.06
CA SER A 88 12.00 14.98 17.36
C SER A 88 13.37 14.32 17.14
#